data_AF-A0A264W5E1-F1
#
_entry.id   AF-A0A264W5E1-F1
#
_cell.length_a   1.000
_cell.length_b   1.000
_cell.length_c   1.000
_cell.angle_alpha   90.00
_cell.angle_beta   90.00
_cell.angle_gamma   90.00
#
_symmetry.space_group_name_H-M   'P 1'
#
loop_
_entity.id
_entity.type
_entity.pdbx_description
1 polymer ?
#
loop_
_entity_poly.entity_id
_entity_poly.type
_entity_poly.pdbx_seq_one_letter_code
_entity_poly.pdbx_strand_id
1 'polypeptide(L)'
;MAHSTSSFESKTLEQWKELVTSSLRGKDWSSLTTATPEMITIEPLYTELTKEQEDQILKLQQVWVAEGVKAIEPGTQVDLDTREWHKRGADAVTELVAFLLEAHNKVEAGTTPEKVAFSLDTQFFMEIAKLRAARVLWNAFLHARKLDIVPLKVVAETSLRSYSLYDPMVNLLRSANSAFSAVLGGANEVAVYPFDQLTGETELSKRLAANILEIIEHETFVSAVQDPAAGAYAIESLTDQLAEKAWTVFSELSEKTQQQQNEWLQLQSTNSFEVQLKAVAKRKQALIGTTVYANPADAVAVVSQDNGYKRLAEPFEELRASLQPLSEKVAIVQAGDYKASKPRVDFCKGILSTFGWDAAVISPAQMSNYAYVVIAGTDEDISNVVGNIIDSTQYIDIAGKHPDFENFQSKGVNGTIHLGQSLLEKGTELCSNLLAKEDAQ
;
A
#
# COMPACT_ATOMS: atom_id res chain seq x y z
N MET A 1 -9.89 -15.19 46.24
CA MET A 1 -10.21 -16.39 45.46
C MET A 1 -9.21 -16.45 44.32
N ALA A 2 -8.35 -17.46 44.27
CA ALA A 2 -7.41 -17.63 43.17
C ALA A 2 -8.22 -18.04 41.93
N HIS A 3 -8.21 -17.23 40.87
CA HIS A 3 -8.71 -17.68 39.57
C HIS A 3 -7.78 -18.80 39.10
N SER A 4 -8.29 -20.03 39.02
CA SER A 4 -7.58 -21.11 38.33
C SER A 4 -7.49 -20.71 36.86
N THR A 5 -6.31 -20.33 36.40
CA THR A 5 -6.05 -20.20 34.97
C THR A 5 -6.25 -21.59 34.37
N SER A 6 -7.26 -21.74 33.52
CA SER A 6 -7.41 -22.95 32.72
C SER A 6 -6.19 -23.04 31.81
N SER A 7 -5.25 -23.94 32.11
CA SER A 7 -4.16 -24.22 31.18
C SER A 7 -4.75 -24.94 29.99
N PHE A 8 -4.71 -24.32 28.81
CA PHE A 8 -5.01 -25.01 27.56
C PHE A 8 -4.00 -26.13 27.35
N GLU A 9 -4.43 -27.27 26.79
CA GLU A 9 -3.49 -28.30 26.34
C GLU A 9 -2.57 -27.71 25.26
N SER A 10 -1.26 -27.84 25.46
CA SER A 10 -0.26 -27.39 24.49
C SER A 10 -0.40 -28.21 23.20
N LYS A 11 -0.67 -27.54 22.08
CA LYS A 11 -0.68 -28.18 20.76
C LYS A 11 0.70 -28.15 20.12
N THR A 12 1.09 -29.23 19.46
CA THR A 12 2.32 -29.27 18.66
C THR A 12 2.16 -28.46 17.36
N LEU A 13 3.28 -28.15 16.71
CA LEU A 13 3.29 -27.42 15.43
C LEU A 13 2.48 -28.16 14.35
N GLU A 14 2.61 -29.49 14.29
CA GLU A 14 1.85 -30.32 13.36
C GLU A 14 0.34 -30.24 13.63
N GLN A 15 -0.07 -30.26 14.90
CA GLN A 15 -1.48 -30.13 15.28
C GLN A 15 -2.04 -28.75 14.94
N TRP A 16 -1.24 -27.69 15.04
CA TRP A 16 -1.62 -26.36 14.57
C TRP A 16 -1.72 -26.30 13.04
N LYS A 17 -0.77 -26.89 12.33
CA LYS A 17 -0.78 -26.98 10.86
C LYS A 17 -2.01 -27.72 10.35
N GLU A 18 -2.37 -28.85 10.95
CA GLU A 18 -3.57 -29.62 10.61
C GLU A 18 -4.85 -28.80 10.82
N LEU A 19 -4.96 -28.11 11.96
CA LEU A 19 -6.14 -27.32 12.31
C LEU A 19 -6.32 -26.14 11.36
N VAL A 20 -5.23 -25.43 11.05
CA VAL A 20 -5.23 -24.34 10.08
C VAL A 20 -5.55 -24.86 8.68
N THR A 21 -4.95 -25.97 8.24
CA THR A 21 -5.22 -26.57 6.92
C THR A 21 -6.67 -27.02 6.79
N SER A 22 -7.27 -27.58 7.85
CA SER A 22 -8.69 -27.94 7.88
C SER A 22 -9.61 -26.72 7.69
N SER A 23 -9.15 -25.53 8.11
CA SER A 23 -9.88 -24.26 7.99
C SER A 23 -9.73 -23.60 6.62
N LEU A 24 -8.76 -24.03 5.80
CA LEU A 24 -8.43 -23.43 4.50
C LEU A 24 -9.41 -23.76 3.36
N ARG A 25 -10.46 -24.54 3.61
CA ARG A 25 -11.53 -24.89 2.63
C ARG A 25 -10.97 -25.31 1.25
N GLY A 26 -9.93 -26.15 1.24
CA GLY A 26 -9.32 -26.69 0.03
C GLY A 26 -8.18 -25.86 -0.58
N LYS A 27 -7.77 -24.75 0.05
CA LYS A 27 -6.52 -24.06 -0.29
C LYS A 27 -5.32 -24.73 0.39
N ASP A 28 -4.17 -24.68 -0.29
CA ASP A 28 -2.91 -25.23 0.22
C ASP A 28 -2.27 -24.33 1.31
N TRP A 29 -1.45 -24.93 2.16
CA TRP A 29 -0.70 -24.23 3.22
C TRP A 29 0.08 -23.01 2.69
N SER A 30 0.69 -23.15 1.51
CA SER A 30 1.45 -22.09 0.84
C SER A 30 0.63 -20.82 0.57
N SER A 31 -0.70 -20.91 0.55
CA SER A 31 -1.58 -19.75 0.36
C SER A 31 -1.64 -18.79 1.56
N LEU A 32 -1.16 -19.24 2.73
CA LEU A 32 -1.07 -18.42 3.94
C LEU A 32 0.26 -17.68 4.05
N THR A 33 1.28 -18.16 3.34
CA THR A 33 2.57 -17.50 3.23
C THR A 33 2.42 -16.28 2.33
N THR A 34 2.60 -15.09 2.90
CA THR A 34 2.48 -13.84 2.16
C THR A 34 3.87 -13.26 1.94
N ALA A 35 4.23 -13.03 0.67
CA ALA A 35 5.41 -12.26 0.33
C ALA A 35 5.09 -10.76 0.36
N THR A 36 5.88 -9.98 1.09
CA THR A 36 5.80 -8.52 1.05
C THR A 36 6.39 -7.97 -0.27
N PRO A 37 6.13 -6.71 -0.65
CA PRO A 37 6.77 -6.09 -1.82
C PRO A 37 8.31 -6.19 -1.82
N GLU A 38 8.93 -6.21 -0.64
CA GLU A 38 10.36 -6.37 -0.37
C GLU A 38 10.85 -7.83 -0.50
N MET A 39 9.99 -8.74 -0.99
CA MET A 39 10.21 -10.18 -1.10
C MET A 39 10.50 -10.85 0.26
N ILE A 40 10.01 -10.29 1.36
CA ILE A 40 10.12 -10.89 2.70
C ILE A 40 8.97 -11.88 2.88
N THR A 41 9.27 -13.07 3.41
CA THR A 41 8.26 -14.10 3.60
C THR A 41 7.68 -13.99 5.00
N ILE A 42 6.38 -13.72 5.10
CA ILE A 42 5.65 -13.73 6.37
C ILE A 42 5.00 -15.11 6.53
N GLU A 43 5.43 -15.82 7.57
CA GLU A 43 4.86 -17.12 7.93
C GLU A 43 3.58 -16.98 8.76
N PRO A 44 2.61 -17.91 8.62
CA PRO A 44 1.28 -17.73 9.16
C PRO A 44 1.10 -18.21 10.61
N LEU A 45 2.08 -18.92 11.18
CA LEU A 45 1.98 -19.48 12.53
C LEU A 45 3.04 -18.89 13.46
N TYR A 46 2.58 -18.53 14.65
CA TYR A 46 3.46 -18.36 15.81
C TYR A 46 3.99 -19.74 16.20
N THR A 47 5.29 -19.95 16.02
CA THR A 47 5.97 -21.12 16.55
C THR A 47 6.66 -20.75 17.86
N GLU A 48 6.90 -21.74 18.72
CA GLU A 48 7.84 -21.57 19.81
C GLU A 48 9.17 -21.09 19.21
N LEU A 49 9.71 -20.00 19.76
CA LEU A 49 10.95 -19.42 19.28
C LEU A 49 12.07 -20.44 19.50
N THR A 50 12.93 -20.61 18.51
CA THR A 50 14.19 -21.32 18.76
C THR A 50 15.04 -20.45 19.68
N LYS A 51 15.96 -21.05 20.44
CA LYS A 51 16.90 -20.29 21.28
C LYS A 51 17.69 -19.24 20.50
N GLU A 52 18.01 -19.51 19.25
CA GLU A 52 18.68 -18.55 18.36
C GLU A 52 17.79 -17.34 18.06
N GLN A 53 16.49 -17.55 17.83
CA GLN A 53 15.53 -16.47 17.64
C GLN A 53 15.30 -15.68 18.94
N GLU A 54 15.23 -16.35 20.09
CA GLU A 54 15.15 -15.69 21.40
C GLU A 54 16.39 -14.80 21.66
N ASP A 55 17.59 -15.32 21.40
CA ASP A 55 18.85 -14.60 21.56
C ASP A 55 18.99 -13.42 20.57
N GLN A 56 18.42 -13.55 19.35
CA GLN A 56 18.33 -12.46 18.38
C GLN A 56 17.39 -11.36 18.89
N ILE A 57 16.17 -11.71 19.28
CA ILE A 57 15.17 -10.77 19.83
C ILE A 57 15.74 -9.99 21.01
N LEU A 58 16.43 -10.67 21.93
CA LEU A 58 17.02 -10.02 23.11
C LEU A 58 18.10 -8.98 22.72
N LYS A 59 18.82 -9.18 21.61
CA LYS A 59 19.81 -8.22 21.09
C LYS A 59 19.14 -7.01 20.45
N LEU A 60 18.02 -7.20 19.73
CA LEU A 60 17.26 -6.12 19.10
C LEU A 60 16.62 -5.18 20.14
N GLN A 61 16.12 -5.75 21.24
CA GLN A 61 15.44 -5.02 22.31
C GLN A 61 16.36 -4.04 23.07
N GLN A 62 17.68 -4.25 23.08
CA GLN A 62 18.64 -3.41 23.79
C GLN A 62 18.96 -2.07 23.10
N VAL A 63 18.37 -1.81 21.92
CA VAL A 63 18.71 -0.67 21.07
C VAL A 63 17.76 0.54 21.28
N TRP A 64 16.71 0.38 22.09
CA TRP A 64 15.69 1.40 22.29
C TRP A 64 16.06 2.45 23.35
N VAL A 65 15.78 3.71 23.02
CA VAL A 65 15.89 4.85 23.94
C VAL A 65 14.53 5.55 23.96
N ALA A 66 13.78 5.37 25.06
CA ALA A 66 12.50 6.00 25.26
C ALA A 66 12.69 7.44 25.78
N GLU A 67 12.73 8.39 24.86
CA GLU A 67 12.45 9.80 25.14
C GLU A 67 11.10 10.16 24.51
N GLY A 68 10.41 11.17 25.05
CA GLY A 68 9.17 11.66 24.46
C GLY A 68 9.36 12.05 22.99
N VAL A 69 8.35 11.76 22.15
CA VAL A 69 8.42 12.05 20.72
C VAL A 69 8.22 13.54 20.50
N LYS A 70 9.14 14.17 19.78
CA LYS A 70 9.03 15.59 19.47
C LYS A 70 8.31 15.81 18.13
N ALA A 71 7.23 16.57 18.14
CA ALA A 71 6.58 17.04 16.91
C ALA A 71 7.48 18.03 16.16
N ILE A 72 7.56 17.88 14.84
CA ILE A 72 8.35 18.73 13.93
C ILE A 72 7.60 18.95 12.61
N GLU A 73 8.10 19.88 11.80
CA GLU A 73 7.56 20.13 10.45
C GLU A 73 8.14 19.15 9.42
N PRO A 74 7.35 18.73 8.41
CA PRO A 74 7.85 17.93 7.30
C PRO A 74 9.03 18.60 6.58
N GLY A 75 9.98 17.82 6.08
CA GLY A 75 11.17 18.35 5.41
C GLY A 75 12.25 18.92 6.36
N THR A 76 12.13 18.73 7.68
CA THR A 76 13.19 19.08 8.65
C THR A 76 14.54 18.47 8.24
N GLN A 77 15.61 19.26 8.26
CA GLN A 77 16.96 18.81 7.86
C GLN A 77 17.58 17.84 8.88
N VAL A 78 18.36 16.88 8.36
CA VAL A 78 19.01 15.80 9.11
C VAL A 78 20.38 15.49 8.53
N ASP A 79 21.16 14.65 9.22
CA ASP A 79 22.47 14.23 8.74
C ASP A 79 22.36 13.22 7.60
N LEU A 80 21.41 12.27 7.68
CA LEU A 80 21.20 11.21 6.70
C LEU A 80 19.76 11.26 6.20
N ASP A 81 19.55 11.45 4.90
CA ASP A 81 18.22 11.71 4.35
C ASP A 81 17.81 10.67 3.29
N THR A 82 16.96 9.73 3.72
CA THR A 82 16.45 8.67 2.83
C THR A 82 15.17 9.07 2.08
N ARG A 83 14.57 10.20 2.43
CA ARG A 83 13.22 10.59 1.97
C ARG A 83 13.15 10.78 0.46
N GLU A 84 14.24 11.26 -0.15
CA GLU A 84 14.32 11.40 -1.61
C GLU A 84 14.18 10.06 -2.34
N TRP A 85 14.70 8.96 -1.77
CA TRP A 85 14.52 7.63 -2.33
C TRP A 85 13.10 7.12 -2.11
N HIS A 86 12.51 7.40 -0.95
CA HIS A 86 11.10 7.12 -0.70
C HIS A 86 10.19 7.84 -1.72
N LYS A 87 10.41 9.14 -1.97
CA LYS A 87 9.65 9.89 -2.98
C LYS A 87 9.70 9.25 -4.37
N ARG A 88 10.83 8.63 -4.72
CA ARG A 88 11.06 7.95 -6.00
C ARG A 88 10.48 6.53 -6.08
N GLY A 89 9.97 6.00 -4.96
CA GLY A 89 9.32 4.69 -4.91
C GLY A 89 10.06 3.60 -4.14
N ALA A 90 11.15 3.94 -3.44
CA ALA A 90 11.92 2.97 -2.64
C ALA A 90 11.03 2.22 -1.64
N ASP A 91 11.32 0.94 -1.47
CA ASP A 91 10.77 0.14 -0.37
C ASP A 91 11.65 0.23 0.88
N ALA A 92 11.23 -0.42 1.96
CA ALA A 92 11.91 -0.37 3.24
C ALA A 92 13.38 -0.84 3.15
N VAL A 93 13.66 -1.90 2.38
CA VAL A 93 15.03 -2.41 2.20
C VAL A 93 15.89 -1.39 1.46
N THR A 94 15.36 -0.81 0.37
CA THR A 94 16.07 0.19 -0.43
C THR A 94 16.39 1.45 0.37
N GLU A 95 15.46 1.91 1.22
CA GLU A 95 15.71 3.04 2.14
C GLU A 95 16.79 2.72 3.18
N LEU A 96 16.78 1.52 3.77
CA LEU A 96 17.81 1.09 4.73
C LEU A 96 19.19 0.96 4.09
N VAL A 97 19.25 0.50 2.84
CA VAL A 97 20.49 0.47 2.05
C VAL A 97 20.99 1.88 1.76
N ALA A 98 20.10 2.80 1.33
CA ALA A 98 20.45 4.20 1.12
C ALA A 98 21.01 4.85 2.39
N PHE A 99 20.37 4.60 3.53
CA PHE A 99 20.84 5.03 4.85
C PHE A 99 22.27 4.57 5.14
N LEU A 100 22.56 3.28 4.95
CA LEU A 100 23.90 2.73 5.21
C LEU A 100 24.96 3.26 4.24
N LEU A 101 24.63 3.44 2.97
CA LEU A 101 25.55 4.00 1.97
C LEU A 101 25.88 5.47 2.29
N GLU A 102 24.88 6.28 2.65
CA GLU A 102 25.12 7.66 3.03
C GLU A 102 25.93 7.75 4.34
N ALA A 103 25.61 6.91 5.33
CA ALA A 103 26.37 6.78 6.57
C ALA A 103 27.84 6.42 6.31
N HIS A 104 28.08 5.43 5.44
CA HIS A 104 29.42 5.03 5.00
C HIS A 104 30.20 6.22 4.44
N ASN A 105 29.60 6.96 3.51
CA ASN A 105 30.24 8.12 2.89
C ASN A 105 30.58 9.22 3.90
N LYS A 106 29.67 9.51 4.85
CA LYS A 106 29.94 10.53 5.88
C LYS A 106 31.08 10.12 6.81
N VAL A 107 31.11 8.86 7.20
CA VAL A 107 32.19 8.32 8.03
C VAL A 107 33.53 8.33 7.31
N GLU A 108 33.57 7.97 6.02
CA GLU A 108 34.78 8.09 5.19
C GLU A 108 35.24 9.55 5.05
N ALA A 109 34.30 10.50 5.03
CA ALA A 109 34.58 11.94 5.08
C ALA A 109 34.95 12.45 6.49
N GLY A 110 35.03 11.59 7.50
CA GLY A 110 35.42 11.93 8.87
C GLY A 110 34.30 12.52 9.74
N THR A 111 33.03 12.38 9.33
CA THR A 111 31.86 12.84 10.09
C THR A 111 31.06 11.64 10.58
N THR A 112 30.73 11.59 11.87
CA THR A 112 29.81 10.57 12.40
C THR A 112 28.41 11.17 12.46
N PRO A 113 27.47 10.74 11.60
CA PRO A 113 26.10 11.24 11.64
C PRO A 113 25.37 10.75 12.90
N GLU A 114 24.46 11.56 13.42
CA GLU A 114 23.66 11.22 14.59
C GLU A 114 22.17 11.15 14.28
N LYS A 115 21.72 11.73 13.16
CA LYS A 115 20.30 11.89 12.84
C LYS A 115 19.95 11.43 11.43
N VAL A 116 18.97 10.53 11.31
CA VAL A 116 18.46 10.02 10.03
C VAL A 116 16.98 10.34 9.85
N ALA A 117 16.53 10.61 8.62
CA ALA A 117 15.11 10.75 8.27
C ALA A 117 14.60 9.60 7.40
N PHE A 118 13.40 9.10 7.73
CA PHE A 118 12.63 8.14 6.93
C PHE A 118 11.21 8.67 6.70
N SER A 119 10.65 8.41 5.51
CA SER A 119 9.22 8.59 5.27
C SER A 119 8.48 7.29 5.57
N LEU A 120 7.33 7.34 6.25
CA LEU A 120 6.55 6.14 6.61
C LEU A 120 5.20 6.13 5.90
N ASP A 121 4.90 5.01 5.24
CA ASP A 121 3.65 4.79 4.54
C ASP A 121 2.63 4.03 5.43
N THR A 122 1.58 3.49 4.83
CA THR A 122 0.44 2.87 5.49
C THR A 122 0.67 1.40 5.86
N GLN A 123 1.82 0.82 5.50
CA GLN A 123 2.21 -0.55 5.85
C GLN A 123 2.63 -0.66 7.33
N PHE A 124 1.65 -0.58 8.23
CA PHE A 124 1.84 -0.38 9.68
C PHE A 124 2.99 -1.18 10.31
N PHE A 125 2.99 -2.52 10.20
CA PHE A 125 4.04 -3.37 10.79
C PHE A 125 5.40 -3.25 10.09
N MET A 126 5.40 -3.01 8.77
CA MET A 126 6.63 -2.81 8.00
C MET A 126 7.36 -1.55 8.45
N GLU A 127 6.62 -0.46 8.70
CA GLU A 127 7.21 0.80 9.12
C GLU A 127 7.78 0.72 10.54
N ILE A 128 7.10 0.02 11.46
CA ILE A 128 7.64 -0.26 12.81
C ILE A 128 8.95 -1.05 12.69
N ALA A 129 8.94 -2.13 11.92
CA ALA A 129 10.11 -2.99 11.75
C ALA A 129 11.27 -2.26 11.03
N LYS A 130 10.99 -1.38 10.06
CA LYS A 130 11.98 -0.57 9.34
C LYS A 130 12.77 0.33 10.30
N LEU A 131 12.06 1.05 11.17
CA LEU A 131 12.72 1.94 12.14
C LEU A 131 13.56 1.17 13.15
N ARG A 132 13.07 0.01 13.62
CA ARG A 132 13.84 -0.89 14.50
C ARG A 132 15.09 -1.43 13.79
N ALA A 133 14.94 -1.89 12.54
CA ALA A 133 16.03 -2.40 11.72
C ALA A 133 17.11 -1.34 11.46
N ALA A 134 16.73 -0.07 11.24
CA ALA A 134 17.68 1.02 11.07
C ALA A 134 18.65 1.16 12.26
N ARG A 135 18.15 1.04 13.49
CA ARG A 135 18.99 1.14 14.69
C ARG A 135 19.90 -0.08 14.86
N VAL A 136 19.41 -1.26 14.53
CA VAL A 136 20.17 -2.52 14.54
C VAL A 136 21.33 -2.44 13.55
N LEU A 137 21.03 -2.00 12.32
CA LEU A 137 22.01 -1.79 11.26
C LEU A 137 23.03 -0.71 11.63
N TRP A 138 22.60 0.36 12.28
CA TRP A 138 23.50 1.41 12.76
C TRP A 138 24.52 0.89 13.77
N ASN A 139 24.07 0.14 14.78
CA ASN A 139 24.97 -0.48 15.76
C ASN A 139 25.93 -1.46 15.11
N ALA A 140 25.43 -2.30 14.18
CA ALA A 140 26.27 -3.22 13.42
C ALA A 140 27.32 -2.48 12.56
N PHE A 141 26.91 -1.39 11.91
CA PHE A 141 27.78 -0.53 11.11
C PHE A 141 28.88 0.11 11.95
N LEU A 142 28.56 0.75 13.07
CA LEU A 142 29.55 1.36 13.96
C LEU A 142 30.53 0.32 14.51
N HIS A 143 30.02 -0.83 14.94
CA HIS A 143 30.85 -1.93 15.44
C HIS A 143 31.81 -2.46 14.36
N ALA A 144 31.31 -2.69 13.14
CA ALA A 144 32.14 -3.12 12.01
C ALA A 144 33.24 -2.10 11.67
N ARG A 145 32.95 -0.81 11.84
CA ARG A 145 33.88 0.30 11.62
C ARG A 145 34.78 0.60 12.81
N LYS A 146 34.63 -0.11 13.93
CA LYS A 146 35.35 0.11 15.20
C LYS A 146 35.21 1.55 15.71
N LEU A 147 34.03 2.12 15.53
CA LEU A 147 33.65 3.42 16.05
C LEU A 147 32.93 3.25 17.39
N ASP A 148 32.93 4.31 18.19
CA ASP A 148 32.15 4.34 19.42
C ASP A 148 30.65 4.22 19.09
N ILE A 149 29.94 3.40 19.87
CA ILE A 149 28.50 3.22 19.71
C ILE A 149 27.80 4.50 20.17
N VAL A 150 27.21 5.22 19.22
CA VAL A 150 26.41 6.43 19.47
C VAL A 150 24.94 6.16 19.14
N PRO A 151 23.97 6.62 19.97
CA PRO A 151 22.55 6.45 19.66
C PRO A 151 22.16 7.17 18.35
N LEU A 152 21.44 6.46 17.48
CA LEU A 152 20.85 7.06 16.28
C LEU A 152 19.56 7.82 16.66
N LYS A 153 19.44 9.08 16.26
CA LYS A 153 18.17 9.82 16.32
C LYS A 153 17.39 9.60 15.04
N VAL A 154 16.18 9.06 15.16
CA VAL A 154 15.31 8.77 14.03
C VAL A 154 14.28 9.88 13.89
N VAL A 155 14.25 10.53 12.74
CA VAL A 155 13.18 11.40 12.29
C VAL A 155 12.26 10.60 11.37
N ALA A 156 10.97 10.63 11.66
CA ALA A 156 9.95 10.06 10.78
C ALA A 156 9.07 11.17 10.22
N GLU A 157 8.72 11.08 8.95
CA GLU A 157 7.63 11.87 8.38
C GLU A 157 6.60 10.95 7.74
N THR A 158 5.31 11.26 7.86
CA THR A 158 4.28 10.50 7.13
C THR A 158 4.49 10.63 5.61
N SER A 159 4.10 9.64 4.83
CA SER A 159 4.30 9.65 3.38
C SER A 159 3.10 10.21 2.61
N LEU A 160 3.38 10.99 1.56
CA LEU A 160 2.39 11.41 0.57
C LEU A 160 2.17 10.35 -0.54
N ARG A 161 2.97 9.27 -0.59
CA ARG A 161 2.89 8.21 -1.62
C ARG A 161 1.50 7.60 -1.72
N SER A 162 0.85 7.36 -0.58
CA SER A 162 -0.51 6.79 -0.51
C SER A 162 -1.61 7.85 -0.53
N TYR A 163 -1.30 9.14 -0.59
CA TYR A 163 -2.32 10.18 -0.60
C TYR A 163 -3.05 10.24 -1.93
N SER A 164 -4.35 10.50 -1.85
CA SER A 164 -5.24 10.71 -2.98
C SER A 164 -5.79 12.13 -3.01
N LEU A 165 -5.99 12.66 -4.22
CA LEU A 165 -6.69 13.92 -4.48
C LEU A 165 -8.19 13.80 -4.19
N TYR A 166 -8.77 12.65 -4.55
CA TYR A 166 -10.15 12.29 -4.23
C TYR A 166 -10.23 11.71 -2.81
N ASP A 167 -11.38 11.91 -2.16
CA ASP A 167 -11.63 11.55 -0.77
C ASP A 167 -10.48 11.91 0.20
N PRO A 168 -10.09 13.21 0.32
CA PRO A 168 -8.92 13.62 1.09
C PRO A 168 -9.07 13.35 2.59
N MET A 169 -10.28 13.11 3.11
CA MET A 169 -10.49 12.69 4.50
C MET A 169 -9.82 11.34 4.79
N VAL A 170 -9.69 10.46 3.79
CA VAL A 170 -8.96 9.19 3.95
C VAL A 170 -7.47 9.45 4.20
N ASN A 171 -6.89 10.54 3.68
CA ASN A 171 -5.50 10.90 3.96
C ASN A 171 -5.26 11.17 5.45
N LEU A 172 -6.26 11.67 6.19
CA LEU A 172 -6.18 11.81 7.64
C LEU A 172 -6.00 10.46 8.35
N LEU A 173 -6.70 9.43 7.86
CA LEU A 173 -6.56 8.06 8.40
C LEU A 173 -5.19 7.47 8.07
N ARG A 174 -4.69 7.73 6.85
CA ARG A 174 -3.36 7.31 6.40
C ARG A 174 -2.28 7.93 7.27
N SER A 175 -2.35 9.24 7.50
CA SER A 175 -1.38 9.98 8.30
C SER A 175 -1.41 9.57 9.78
N ALA A 176 -2.60 9.36 10.36
CA ALA A 176 -2.73 8.84 11.72
C ALA A 176 -2.10 7.44 11.87
N ASN A 177 -2.34 6.54 10.92
CA ASN A 177 -1.72 5.22 10.90
C ASN A 177 -0.19 5.28 10.80
N SER A 178 0.34 6.09 9.87
CA SER A 178 1.78 6.27 9.68
C SER A 178 2.47 6.98 10.86
N ALA A 179 1.80 7.93 11.49
CA ALA A 179 2.31 8.58 12.70
C ALA A 179 2.35 7.59 13.87
N PHE A 180 1.33 6.76 14.01
CA PHE A 180 1.29 5.76 15.08
C PHE A 180 2.35 4.67 14.89
N SER A 181 2.59 4.20 13.65
CA SER A 181 3.70 3.29 13.37
C SER A 181 5.07 3.94 13.62
N ALA A 182 5.23 5.25 13.37
CA ALA A 182 6.45 5.98 13.69
C ALA A 182 6.76 5.97 15.19
N VAL A 183 5.75 6.28 16.01
CA VAL A 183 5.88 6.31 17.47
C VAL A 183 6.19 4.90 18.01
N LEU A 184 5.46 3.88 17.55
CA LEU A 184 5.71 2.49 17.94
C LEU A 184 7.01 1.91 17.39
N GLY A 185 7.55 2.47 16.31
CA GLY A 185 8.88 2.14 15.77
C GLY A 185 10.02 2.88 16.45
N GLY A 186 9.72 3.81 17.37
CA GLY A 186 10.70 4.50 18.20
C GLY A 186 11.34 5.69 17.51
N ALA A 187 10.58 6.40 16.66
CA ALA A 187 11.01 7.69 16.14
C ALA A 187 11.22 8.70 17.28
N ASN A 188 12.29 9.47 17.23
CA ASN A 188 12.58 10.54 18.19
C ASN A 188 11.83 11.82 17.84
N GLU A 189 11.68 12.11 16.54
CA GLU A 189 10.94 13.26 16.04
C GLU A 189 9.97 12.80 14.94
N VAL A 190 8.74 13.32 14.94
CA VAL A 190 7.71 12.94 13.97
C VAL A 190 7.09 14.17 13.32
N ALA A 191 7.01 14.15 11.99
CA ALA A 191 6.26 15.10 11.18
C ALA A 191 5.05 14.43 10.53
N VAL A 192 3.91 15.12 10.55
CA VAL A 192 2.66 14.64 9.95
C VAL A 192 2.24 15.63 8.87
N TYR A 193 2.06 15.16 7.63
CA TYR A 193 1.50 16.00 6.58
C TYR A 193 0.00 16.21 6.82
N PRO A 194 -0.52 17.43 6.59
CA PRO A 194 -1.96 17.69 6.53
C PRO A 194 -2.67 16.84 5.46
N PHE A 195 -3.90 16.40 5.76
CA PHE A 195 -4.67 15.52 4.87
C PHE A 195 -4.96 16.13 3.48
N ASP A 196 -4.95 17.46 3.39
CA ASP A 196 -5.19 18.27 2.18
C ASP A 196 -3.88 18.83 1.57
N GLN A 197 -2.71 18.26 1.92
CA GLN A 197 -1.40 18.64 1.39
C GLN A 197 -1.38 18.77 -0.14
N LEU A 198 -2.12 17.88 -0.83
CA LEU A 198 -2.18 17.83 -2.29
C LEU A 198 -3.09 18.90 -2.91
N THR A 199 -4.00 19.51 -2.14
CA THR A 199 -4.99 20.47 -2.63
C THR A 199 -4.89 21.86 -2.01
N GLY A 200 -3.90 22.06 -1.14
CA GLY A 200 -3.68 23.31 -0.43
C GLY A 200 -4.07 23.19 1.04
N GLU A 201 -3.08 23.33 1.91
CA GLU A 201 -3.24 23.20 3.36
C GLU A 201 -4.14 24.30 3.94
N THR A 202 -4.96 23.93 4.91
CA THR A 202 -5.78 24.86 5.71
C THR A 202 -5.27 24.93 7.15
N GLU A 203 -5.59 26.00 7.87
CA GLU A 203 -5.26 26.08 9.31
C GLU A 203 -5.94 24.94 10.11
N LEU A 204 -7.11 24.48 9.65
CA LEU A 204 -7.77 23.32 10.21
C LEU A 204 -6.96 22.05 9.99
N SER A 205 -6.46 21.80 8.77
CA SER A 205 -5.76 20.57 8.46
C SER A 205 -4.38 20.48 9.12
N LYS A 206 -3.66 21.60 9.23
CA LYS A 206 -2.43 21.70 10.03
C LYS A 206 -2.68 21.38 11.50
N ARG A 207 -3.75 21.94 12.08
CA ARG A 207 -4.14 21.63 13.46
C ARG A 207 -4.49 20.14 13.62
N LEU A 208 -5.19 19.54 12.67
CA LEU A 208 -5.51 18.11 12.73
C LEU A 208 -4.25 17.23 12.63
N ALA A 209 -3.29 17.60 11.78
CA ALA A 209 -2.00 16.92 11.68
C ALA A 209 -1.22 16.98 13.01
N ALA A 210 -1.15 18.14 13.65
CA ALA A 210 -0.54 18.28 14.97
C ALA A 210 -1.29 17.47 16.06
N ASN A 211 -2.63 17.56 16.08
CA ASN A 211 -3.46 16.86 17.06
C ASN A 211 -3.33 15.34 16.98
N ILE A 212 -2.99 14.75 15.82
CA ILE A 212 -2.70 13.32 15.72
C ILE A 212 -1.60 12.91 16.72
N LEU A 213 -0.51 13.69 16.80
CA LEU A 213 0.59 13.38 17.70
C LEU A 213 0.20 13.61 19.16
N GLU A 214 -0.53 14.68 19.46
CA GLU A 214 -1.05 14.97 20.81
C GLU A 214 -1.97 13.86 21.32
N ILE A 215 -2.88 13.36 20.49
CA ILE A 215 -3.76 12.23 20.82
C ILE A 215 -2.94 10.97 21.06
N ILE A 216 -1.96 10.68 20.18
CA ILE A 216 -1.07 9.53 20.35
C ILE A 216 -0.34 9.64 21.70
N GLU A 217 0.27 10.78 22.02
CA GLU A 217 1.05 10.96 23.23
C GLU A 217 0.20 10.92 24.52
N HIS A 218 -0.93 11.62 24.53
CA HIS A 218 -1.68 11.90 25.75
C HIS A 218 -2.93 11.04 25.96
N GLU A 219 -3.50 10.45 24.90
CA GLU A 219 -4.77 9.72 24.99
C GLU A 219 -4.64 8.22 24.73
N THR A 220 -3.60 7.76 24.03
CA THR A 220 -3.44 6.33 23.71
C THR A 220 -2.65 5.53 24.75
N PHE A 221 -2.03 6.21 25.72
CA PHE A 221 -1.10 5.61 26.70
C PHE A 221 0.11 4.91 26.06
N VAL A 222 0.47 5.23 24.82
CA VAL A 222 1.62 4.61 24.14
C VAL A 222 2.94 4.82 24.89
N SER A 223 3.07 5.94 25.60
CA SER A 223 4.23 6.30 26.43
C SER A 223 4.30 5.53 27.75
N ALA A 224 3.30 4.72 28.11
CA ALA A 224 3.31 3.92 29.33
C ALA A 224 4.30 2.73 29.26
N VAL A 225 4.72 2.33 28.06
CA VAL A 225 5.66 1.23 27.80
C VAL A 225 6.70 1.68 26.79
N GLN A 226 7.98 1.33 27.00
CA GLN A 226 9.09 1.84 26.18
C GLN A 226 9.09 1.31 24.73
N ASP A 227 9.00 -0.02 24.53
CA ASP A 227 8.84 -0.65 23.21
C ASP A 227 7.63 -1.60 23.29
N PRO A 228 6.41 -1.13 22.98
CA PRO A 228 5.22 -1.98 22.99
C PRO A 228 5.25 -3.11 21.95
N ALA A 229 6.10 -3.00 20.93
CA ALA A 229 6.24 -4.00 19.87
C ALA A 229 7.26 -5.11 20.21
N ALA A 230 8.05 -4.92 21.27
CA ALA A 230 9.05 -5.89 21.72
C ALA A 230 8.42 -7.27 22.00
N GLY A 231 9.01 -8.31 21.42
CA GLY A 231 8.57 -9.69 21.58
C GLY A 231 7.39 -10.10 20.67
N ALA A 232 6.85 -9.18 19.88
CA ALA A 232 5.89 -9.54 18.84
C ALA A 232 6.61 -10.28 17.70
N TYR A 233 6.46 -11.61 17.64
CA TYR A 233 7.13 -12.48 16.66
C TYR A 233 7.16 -11.92 15.23
N ALA A 234 6.01 -11.42 14.74
CA ALA A 234 5.91 -10.87 13.40
C ALA A 234 6.79 -9.62 13.18
N ILE A 235 6.85 -8.71 14.17
CA ILE A 235 7.65 -7.49 14.07
C ILE A 235 9.13 -7.81 14.25
N GLU A 236 9.48 -8.71 15.18
CA GLU A 236 10.86 -9.15 15.39
C GLU A 236 11.42 -9.85 14.15
N SER A 237 10.71 -10.86 13.63
CA SER A 237 11.10 -11.56 12.40
C SER A 237 11.21 -10.62 11.19
N LEU A 238 10.29 -9.66 11.07
CA LEU A 238 10.35 -8.67 10.00
C LEU A 238 11.54 -7.72 10.17
N THR A 239 11.85 -7.32 11.40
CA THR A 239 13.02 -6.47 11.74
C THR A 239 14.31 -7.18 11.35
N ASP A 240 14.46 -8.45 11.73
CA ASP A 240 15.63 -9.27 11.40
C ASP A 240 15.79 -9.44 9.88
N GLN A 241 14.72 -9.81 9.17
CA GLN A 241 14.76 -10.00 7.72
C GLN A 241 15.10 -8.70 6.97
N LEU A 242 14.58 -7.55 7.43
CA LEU A 242 14.93 -6.24 6.87
C LEU A 242 16.40 -5.92 7.09
N ALA A 243 16.90 -6.12 8.31
CA ALA A 243 18.29 -5.87 8.65
C ALA A 243 19.24 -6.76 7.85
N GLU A 244 19.00 -8.08 7.80
CA GLU A 244 19.83 -9.02 7.05
C GLU A 244 19.89 -8.65 5.57
N LYS A 245 18.73 -8.45 4.93
CA LYS A 245 18.66 -8.09 3.51
C LYS A 245 19.37 -6.77 3.21
N ALA A 246 19.09 -5.74 3.99
CA ALA A 246 19.72 -4.43 3.79
C ALA A 246 21.24 -4.51 3.99
N TRP A 247 21.71 -5.26 4.99
CA TRP A 247 23.13 -5.44 5.25
C TRP A 247 23.85 -6.18 4.12
N THR A 248 23.26 -7.27 3.61
CA THR A 248 23.81 -8.03 2.49
C THR A 248 23.96 -7.14 1.26
N VAL A 249 22.89 -6.43 0.88
CA VAL A 249 22.92 -5.53 -0.29
C VAL A 249 23.89 -4.37 -0.08
N PHE A 250 23.89 -3.74 1.10
CA PHE A 250 24.84 -2.70 1.45
C PHE A 250 26.30 -3.17 1.27
N SER A 251 26.63 -4.36 1.77
CA SER A 251 27.98 -4.93 1.68
C SER A 251 28.43 -5.16 0.23
N GLU A 252 27.50 -5.49 -0.68
CA GLU A 252 27.79 -5.62 -2.12
C GLU A 252 27.96 -4.27 -2.82
N LEU A 253 27.28 -3.24 -2.34
CA LEU A 253 27.26 -1.89 -2.94
C LEU A 253 28.35 -0.96 -2.38
N SER A 254 28.81 -1.17 -1.14
CA SER A 254 29.82 -0.31 -0.51
C SER A 254 31.14 -0.27 -1.27
N GLU A 255 31.49 -1.36 -1.96
CA GLU A 255 32.70 -1.48 -2.80
C GLU A 255 32.53 -0.87 -4.20
N LYS A 256 31.33 -0.40 -4.56
CA LYS A 256 31.02 0.17 -5.87
C LYS A 256 31.21 1.68 -5.88
N THR A 257 31.26 2.28 -7.07
CA THR A 257 31.31 3.74 -7.18
C THR A 257 29.98 4.38 -6.78
N GLN A 258 30.00 5.64 -6.33
CA GLN A 258 28.79 6.40 -6.01
C GLN A 258 27.77 6.41 -7.17
N GLN A 259 28.26 6.46 -8.41
CA GLN A 259 27.39 6.40 -9.58
C GLN A 259 26.64 5.07 -9.64
N GLN A 260 27.34 3.95 -9.49
CA GLN A 260 26.73 2.61 -9.52
C GLN A 260 25.75 2.40 -8.36
N GLN A 261 26.07 2.93 -7.18
CA GLN A 261 25.17 2.92 -6.02
C GLN A 261 23.87 3.68 -6.30
N ASN A 262 23.98 4.90 -6.84
CA ASN A 262 22.83 5.73 -7.19
C ASN A 262 21.98 5.11 -8.31
N GLU A 263 22.61 4.50 -9.32
CA GLU A 263 21.93 3.77 -10.39
C GLU A 263 21.14 2.58 -9.83
N TRP A 264 21.73 1.82 -8.89
CA TRP A 264 21.04 0.72 -8.22
C TRP A 264 19.84 1.23 -7.41
N LEU A 265 20.01 2.27 -6.59
CA LEU A 265 18.93 2.86 -5.78
C LEU A 265 17.78 3.37 -6.65
N GLN A 266 18.09 4.03 -7.77
CA GLN A 266 17.09 4.53 -8.71
C GLN A 266 16.31 3.38 -9.37
N LEU A 267 17.01 2.32 -9.80
CA LEU A 267 16.40 1.16 -10.43
C LEU A 267 15.48 0.42 -9.44
N GLN A 268 15.95 0.15 -8.23
CA GLN A 268 15.13 -0.52 -7.22
C GLN A 268 13.92 0.31 -6.82
N SER A 269 14.09 1.62 -6.61
CA SER A 269 12.96 2.51 -6.31
C SER A 269 11.88 2.47 -7.40
N THR A 270 12.29 2.40 -8.67
CA THR A 270 11.36 2.31 -9.80
C THR A 270 10.65 0.94 -9.83
N ASN A 271 11.41 -0.14 -9.68
CA ASN A 271 10.86 -1.49 -9.67
C ASN A 271 9.87 -1.70 -8.52
N SER A 272 10.22 -1.29 -7.30
CA SER A 272 9.38 -1.45 -6.11
C SER A 272 8.08 -0.63 -6.24
N PHE A 273 8.14 0.58 -6.82
CA PHE A 273 6.94 1.35 -7.12
C PHE A 273 6.05 0.65 -8.16
N GLU A 274 6.62 0.14 -9.25
CA GLU A 274 5.84 -0.58 -10.26
C GLU A 274 5.16 -1.83 -9.69
N VAL A 275 5.83 -2.56 -8.80
CA VAL A 275 5.25 -3.72 -8.12
C VAL A 275 4.05 -3.30 -7.27
N GLN A 276 4.20 -2.24 -6.46
CA GLN A 276 3.11 -1.69 -5.65
C GLN A 276 1.95 -1.20 -6.53
N LEU A 277 2.24 -0.44 -7.59
CA LEU A 277 1.23 0.06 -8.51
C LEU A 277 0.47 -1.08 -9.21
N LYS A 278 1.17 -2.14 -9.65
CA LYS A 278 0.53 -3.34 -10.22
C LYS A 278 -0.37 -4.05 -9.20
N ALA A 279 0.05 -4.11 -7.92
CA ALA A 279 -0.77 -4.68 -6.85
C ALA A 279 -2.04 -3.85 -6.58
N VAL A 280 -1.93 -2.52 -6.56
CA VAL A 280 -3.06 -1.59 -6.42
C VAL A 280 -3.99 -1.66 -7.63
N ALA A 281 -3.44 -1.64 -8.85
CA ALA A 281 -4.21 -1.72 -10.10
C ALA A 281 -5.00 -3.03 -10.21
N LYS A 282 -4.49 -4.13 -9.66
CA LYS A 282 -5.21 -5.42 -9.60
C LYS A 282 -6.04 -5.59 -8.34
N ARG A 283 -6.12 -4.57 -7.47
CA ARG A 283 -6.79 -4.58 -6.16
C ARG A 283 -6.33 -5.70 -5.23
N LYS A 284 -5.08 -6.17 -5.38
CA LYS A 284 -4.42 -7.03 -4.40
C LYS A 284 -4.06 -6.22 -3.14
N GLN A 285 -3.69 -4.97 -3.35
CA GLN A 285 -3.57 -3.95 -2.31
C GLN A 285 -4.70 -2.93 -2.50
N ALA A 286 -5.45 -2.66 -1.44
CA ALA A 286 -6.55 -1.70 -1.51
C ALA A 286 -6.04 -0.27 -1.37
N LEU A 287 -6.51 0.63 -2.23
CA LEU A 287 -6.35 2.07 -2.06
C LEU A 287 -7.75 2.67 -1.87
N ILE A 288 -8.15 2.83 -0.61
CA ILE A 288 -9.50 3.26 -0.22
C ILE A 288 -9.78 4.68 -0.72
N GLY A 289 -10.99 4.91 -1.25
CA GLY A 289 -11.38 6.18 -1.87
C GLY A 289 -10.88 6.36 -3.30
N THR A 290 -9.99 5.47 -3.79
CA THR A 290 -9.44 5.52 -5.15
C THR A 290 -9.74 4.27 -5.97
N THR A 291 -9.21 3.11 -5.60
CA THR A 291 -9.44 1.83 -6.33
C THR A 291 -10.49 0.94 -5.69
N VAL A 292 -10.86 1.25 -4.45
CA VAL A 292 -11.88 0.56 -3.67
C VAL A 292 -12.75 1.61 -2.98
N TYR A 293 -14.07 1.47 -3.10
CA TYR A 293 -15.06 2.41 -2.56
C TYR A 293 -14.83 3.87 -3.01
N ALA A 294 -14.40 4.06 -4.26
CA ALA A 294 -14.29 5.39 -4.85
C ALA A 294 -15.68 6.06 -4.93
N ASN A 295 -15.74 7.35 -4.64
CA ASN A 295 -16.95 8.14 -4.79
C ASN A 295 -16.95 8.90 -6.13
N PRO A 296 -17.86 8.57 -7.08
CA PRO A 296 -17.96 9.26 -8.37
C PRO A 296 -18.27 10.76 -8.25
N ALA A 297 -18.95 11.17 -7.17
CA ALA A 297 -19.35 12.55 -6.95
C ALA A 297 -18.21 13.45 -6.44
N ASP A 298 -17.07 12.87 -6.04
CA ASP A 298 -15.92 13.65 -5.60
C ASP A 298 -15.39 14.53 -6.73
N ALA A 299 -15.18 15.81 -6.41
CA ALA A 299 -14.52 16.78 -7.26
C ALA A 299 -13.12 17.08 -6.70
N VAL A 300 -12.13 17.21 -7.58
CA VAL A 300 -10.79 17.64 -7.18
C VAL A 300 -10.78 19.16 -7.07
N ALA A 301 -10.19 19.67 -5.99
CA ALA A 301 -9.88 21.08 -5.85
C ALA A 301 -8.63 21.47 -6.69
N VAL A 302 -8.13 22.69 -6.53
CA VAL A 302 -6.86 23.09 -7.16
C VAL A 302 -5.75 22.15 -6.71
N VAL A 303 -5.05 21.51 -7.66
CA VAL A 303 -3.88 20.68 -7.35
C VAL A 303 -2.73 21.59 -6.93
N SER A 304 -2.13 21.29 -5.77
CA SER A 304 -0.93 21.97 -5.27
C SER A 304 0.28 21.72 -6.18
N GLN A 305 1.39 22.41 -5.91
CA GLN A 305 2.64 22.20 -6.64
C GLN A 305 3.15 20.75 -6.50
N ASP A 306 3.97 20.33 -7.46
CA ASP A 306 4.66 19.04 -7.43
C ASP A 306 5.42 18.87 -6.10
N ASN A 307 5.07 17.81 -5.37
CA ASN A 307 5.66 17.47 -4.08
C ASN A 307 6.82 16.46 -4.22
N GLY A 308 7.14 16.04 -5.45
CA GLY A 308 8.21 15.11 -5.77
C GLY A 308 7.89 13.63 -5.49
N TYR A 309 6.75 13.31 -4.87
CA TYR A 309 6.36 11.92 -4.64
C TYR A 309 5.76 11.31 -5.90
N LYS A 310 6.23 10.11 -6.25
CA LYS A 310 5.45 9.18 -7.06
C LYS A 310 4.29 8.65 -6.22
N ARG A 311 3.06 9.04 -6.53
CA ARG A 311 1.88 8.62 -5.76
C ARG A 311 1.19 7.43 -6.40
N LEU A 312 0.71 6.51 -5.57
CA LEU A 312 -0.04 5.33 -6.04
C LEU A 312 -1.40 5.70 -6.65
N ALA A 313 -1.99 6.82 -6.22
CA ALA A 313 -3.29 7.29 -6.68
C ALA A 313 -3.23 8.00 -8.04
N GLU A 314 -2.08 8.60 -8.39
CA GLU A 314 -1.93 9.50 -9.53
C GLU A 314 -2.36 8.89 -10.88
N PRO A 315 -1.94 7.66 -11.25
CA PRO A 315 -2.40 7.06 -12.51
C PRO A 315 -3.93 6.83 -12.57
N PHE A 316 -4.58 6.62 -11.43
CA PHE A 316 -6.05 6.48 -11.38
C PHE A 316 -6.75 7.84 -11.43
N GLU A 317 -6.13 8.86 -10.86
CA GLU A 317 -6.63 10.24 -10.88
C GLU A 317 -6.62 10.81 -12.31
N GLU A 318 -5.51 10.62 -13.03
CA GLU A 318 -5.36 10.98 -14.45
C GLU A 318 -6.37 10.24 -15.33
N LEU A 319 -6.53 8.94 -15.08
CA LEU A 319 -7.47 8.10 -15.80
C LEU A 319 -8.92 8.55 -15.56
N ARG A 320 -9.29 8.82 -14.32
CA ARG A 320 -10.61 9.34 -13.96
C ARG A 320 -10.89 10.69 -14.63
N ALA A 321 -9.91 11.59 -14.67
CA ALA A 321 -10.05 12.87 -15.37
C ALA A 321 -10.26 12.67 -16.88
N SER A 322 -9.52 11.73 -17.49
CA SER A 322 -9.63 11.40 -18.91
C SER A 322 -11.00 10.79 -19.27
N LEU A 323 -11.60 10.02 -18.37
CA LEU A 323 -12.90 9.34 -18.57
C LEU A 323 -14.11 10.21 -18.17
N GLN A 324 -13.91 11.39 -17.58
CA GLN A 324 -14.98 12.26 -17.11
C GLN A 324 -16.04 12.61 -18.19
N PRO A 325 -15.69 12.91 -19.46
CA PRO A 325 -16.67 13.25 -20.50
C PRO A 325 -17.70 12.14 -20.77
N LEU A 326 -17.36 10.88 -20.47
CA LEU A 326 -18.21 9.72 -20.73
C LEU A 326 -19.16 9.39 -19.57
N SER A 327 -19.09 10.10 -18.45
CA SER A 327 -19.75 9.73 -17.18
C SER A 327 -21.27 9.53 -17.27
N GLU A 328 -21.97 10.29 -18.11
CA GLU A 328 -23.42 10.15 -18.30
C GLU A 328 -23.83 9.06 -19.32
N LYS A 329 -22.86 8.49 -20.04
CA LYS A 329 -23.08 7.52 -21.13
C LYS A 329 -22.69 6.08 -20.76
N VAL A 330 -22.63 5.77 -19.47
CA VAL A 330 -22.27 4.44 -18.95
C VAL A 330 -23.42 3.81 -18.16
N ALA A 331 -23.70 2.53 -18.42
CA ALA A 331 -24.70 1.77 -17.67
C ALA A 331 -24.29 0.32 -17.38
N ILE A 332 -24.93 -0.27 -16.36
CA ILE A 332 -24.86 -1.69 -16.05
C ILE A 332 -26.20 -2.32 -16.45
N VAL A 333 -26.16 -3.26 -17.39
CA VAL A 333 -27.33 -4.03 -17.81
C VAL A 333 -27.55 -5.17 -16.83
N GLN A 334 -28.65 -5.12 -16.08
CA GLN A 334 -29.03 -6.21 -15.17
C GLN A 334 -29.63 -7.36 -15.99
N ALA A 335 -28.91 -8.48 -16.06
CA ALA A 335 -29.37 -9.69 -16.72
C ALA A 335 -29.99 -10.66 -15.69
N GLY A 336 -31.27 -10.98 -15.86
CA GLY A 336 -32.02 -11.86 -14.98
C GLY A 336 -32.61 -11.18 -13.73
N ASP A 337 -32.96 -12.00 -12.73
CA ASP A 337 -33.56 -11.55 -11.47
C ASP A 337 -32.56 -10.71 -10.63
N TYR A 338 -33.10 -9.73 -9.91
CA TYR A 338 -32.33 -8.82 -9.05
C TYR A 338 -31.43 -9.57 -8.06
N LYS A 339 -31.94 -10.55 -7.33
CA LYS A 339 -31.16 -11.25 -6.28
C LYS A 339 -29.98 -12.02 -6.86
N ALA A 340 -30.15 -12.63 -8.03
CA ALA A 340 -29.11 -13.43 -8.67
C ALA A 340 -28.02 -12.55 -9.32
N SER A 341 -28.40 -11.42 -9.90
CA SER A 341 -27.50 -10.48 -10.57
C SER A 341 -26.78 -9.50 -9.63
N LYS A 342 -27.38 -9.18 -8.47
CA LYS A 342 -26.88 -8.17 -7.53
C LYS A 342 -25.37 -8.25 -7.24
N PRO A 343 -24.76 -9.41 -6.94
CA PRO A 343 -23.34 -9.46 -6.62
C PRO A 343 -22.43 -8.99 -7.76
N ARG A 344 -22.75 -9.33 -9.02
CA ARG A 344 -21.99 -8.88 -10.20
C ARG A 344 -22.29 -7.43 -10.54
N VAL A 345 -23.54 -6.98 -10.36
CA VAL A 345 -23.92 -5.57 -10.52
C VAL A 345 -23.15 -4.69 -9.53
N ASP A 346 -23.14 -5.04 -8.23
CA ASP A 346 -22.42 -4.30 -7.20
C ASP A 346 -20.90 -4.28 -7.48
N PHE A 347 -20.34 -5.41 -7.92
CA PHE A 347 -18.93 -5.51 -8.30
C PHE A 347 -18.59 -4.57 -9.46
N CYS A 348 -19.38 -4.60 -10.54
CA CYS A 348 -19.21 -3.69 -11.68
C CYS A 348 -19.38 -2.23 -11.24
N LYS A 349 -20.37 -1.93 -10.40
CA LYS A 349 -20.57 -0.57 -9.88
C LYS A 349 -19.31 -0.06 -9.17
N GLY A 350 -18.72 -0.87 -8.28
CA GLY A 350 -17.48 -0.50 -7.59
C GLY A 350 -16.30 -0.26 -8.54
N ILE A 351 -16.21 -1.01 -9.65
CA ILE A 351 -15.19 -0.79 -10.68
C ILE A 351 -15.41 0.52 -11.42
N LEU A 352 -16.62 0.74 -11.93
CA LEU A 352 -16.93 1.92 -12.71
C LEU A 352 -16.82 3.21 -11.86
N SER A 353 -17.09 3.12 -10.56
CA SER A 353 -16.87 4.23 -9.65
C SER A 353 -15.41 4.65 -9.50
N THR A 354 -14.45 3.72 -9.69
CA THR A 354 -13.00 4.07 -9.74
C THR A 354 -12.69 5.00 -10.91
N PHE A 355 -13.41 4.85 -12.02
CA PHE A 355 -13.30 5.72 -13.19
C PHE A 355 -14.10 7.02 -13.07
N GLY A 356 -14.73 7.27 -11.91
CA GLY A 356 -15.58 8.43 -11.69
C GLY A 356 -16.98 8.32 -12.26
N TRP A 357 -17.45 7.10 -12.58
CA TRP A 357 -18.78 6.89 -13.16
C TRP A 357 -19.78 6.36 -12.12
N ASP A 358 -20.91 7.05 -11.97
CA ASP A 358 -22.09 6.53 -11.29
C ASP A 358 -23.02 5.86 -12.31
N ALA A 359 -22.65 4.65 -12.73
CA ALA A 359 -23.36 3.94 -13.79
C ALA A 359 -24.81 3.59 -13.38
N ALA A 360 -25.76 3.94 -14.23
CA ALA A 360 -27.16 3.58 -14.06
C ALA A 360 -27.34 2.06 -14.21
N VAL A 361 -28.19 1.46 -13.37
CA VAL A 361 -28.60 0.05 -13.54
C VAL A 361 -29.87 0.01 -14.39
N ILE A 362 -29.80 -0.67 -15.53
CA ILE A 362 -30.84 -0.66 -16.56
C ILE A 362 -31.26 -2.07 -16.98
N SER A 363 -32.42 -2.15 -17.64
CA SER A 363 -32.84 -3.38 -18.32
C SER A 363 -32.15 -3.54 -19.69
N PRO A 364 -32.06 -4.77 -20.24
CA PRO A 364 -31.46 -5.01 -21.56
C PRO A 364 -32.04 -4.17 -22.70
N ALA A 365 -33.33 -3.80 -22.62
CA ALA A 365 -34.02 -3.02 -23.65
C ALA A 365 -33.53 -1.55 -23.74
N GLN A 366 -32.85 -1.04 -22.71
CA GLN A 366 -32.38 0.36 -22.63
C GLN A 366 -30.91 0.51 -23.03
N MET A 367 -30.24 -0.59 -23.35
CA MET A 367 -28.81 -0.65 -23.66
C MET A 367 -28.42 0.30 -24.81
N SER A 368 -29.29 0.51 -25.79
CA SER A 368 -29.02 1.35 -26.95
C SER A 368 -28.78 2.84 -26.62
N ASN A 369 -29.19 3.29 -25.43
CA ASN A 369 -29.12 4.69 -25.01
C ASN A 369 -27.75 5.09 -24.43
N TYR A 370 -26.85 4.14 -24.25
CA TYR A 370 -25.56 4.34 -23.60
C TYR A 370 -24.42 4.03 -24.57
N ALA A 371 -23.27 4.69 -24.42
CA ALA A 371 -22.10 4.43 -25.27
C ALA A 371 -21.34 3.19 -24.80
N TYR A 372 -21.31 2.97 -23.48
CA TYR A 372 -20.65 1.85 -22.84
C TYR A 372 -21.59 1.14 -21.88
N VAL A 373 -21.66 -0.19 -21.98
CA VAL A 373 -22.49 -1.01 -21.10
C VAL A 373 -21.75 -2.22 -20.58
N VAL A 374 -22.07 -2.61 -19.34
CA VAL A 374 -21.59 -3.86 -18.74
C VAL A 374 -22.77 -4.76 -18.43
N ILE A 375 -22.82 -5.95 -19.04
CA ILE A 375 -23.88 -6.93 -18.79
C ILE A 375 -23.52 -7.74 -17.55
N ALA A 376 -24.35 -7.65 -16.51
CA ALA A 376 -24.13 -8.29 -15.23
C ALA A 376 -25.33 -9.14 -14.81
N GLY A 377 -25.08 -10.45 -14.66
CA GLY A 377 -26.08 -11.46 -14.27
C GLY A 377 -25.41 -12.83 -14.12
N THR A 378 -26.19 -13.89 -13.97
CA THR A 378 -25.63 -15.26 -14.00
C THR A 378 -25.02 -15.56 -15.37
N ASP A 379 -24.19 -16.60 -15.48
CA ASP A 379 -23.58 -16.98 -16.77
C ASP A 379 -24.66 -17.33 -17.82
N GLU A 380 -25.74 -17.98 -17.39
CA GLU A 380 -26.90 -18.27 -18.22
C GLU A 380 -27.62 -16.99 -18.66
N ASP A 381 -27.88 -16.06 -17.74
CA ASP A 381 -28.56 -14.79 -18.05
C ASP A 381 -27.73 -13.91 -18.99
N ILE A 382 -26.41 -13.86 -18.79
CA ILE A 382 -25.49 -13.16 -19.70
C ILE A 382 -25.57 -13.78 -21.09
N SER A 383 -25.52 -15.11 -21.19
CA SER A 383 -25.64 -15.83 -22.46
C SER A 383 -26.94 -15.49 -23.20
N ASN A 384 -28.05 -15.40 -22.46
CA ASN A 384 -29.35 -15.04 -23.00
C ASN A 384 -29.39 -13.60 -23.54
N VAL A 385 -28.84 -12.64 -22.79
CA VAL A 385 -28.79 -11.24 -23.23
C VAL A 385 -27.88 -11.10 -24.45
N VAL A 386 -26.67 -11.66 -24.42
CA VAL A 386 -25.72 -11.62 -25.53
C VAL A 386 -26.25 -12.32 -26.77
N GLY A 387 -26.99 -13.42 -26.59
CA GLY A 387 -27.63 -14.16 -27.67
C GLY A 387 -28.64 -13.34 -28.49
N ASN A 388 -29.21 -12.31 -27.89
CA ASN A 388 -30.23 -11.43 -28.48
C ASN A 388 -29.67 -10.11 -29.03
N ILE A 389 -28.35 -9.89 -28.96
CA ILE A 389 -27.72 -8.70 -29.53
C ILE A 389 -27.72 -8.83 -31.05
N ILE A 390 -28.30 -7.84 -31.74
CA ILE A 390 -28.30 -7.71 -33.19
C ILE A 390 -27.71 -6.33 -33.50
N ASP A 391 -26.56 -6.30 -34.20
CA ASP A 391 -25.89 -5.08 -34.68
C ASP A 391 -25.80 -3.94 -33.64
N SER A 392 -24.97 -4.16 -32.61
CA SER A 392 -24.72 -3.16 -31.56
C SER A 392 -23.68 -2.12 -31.99
N THR A 393 -23.98 -0.84 -31.75
CA THR A 393 -23.02 0.27 -31.85
C THR A 393 -22.31 0.54 -30.53
N GLN A 394 -22.83 0.01 -29.42
CA GLN A 394 -22.31 0.20 -28.08
C GLN A 394 -21.02 -0.59 -27.88
N TYR A 395 -20.16 -0.08 -27.00
CA TYR A 395 -19.06 -0.87 -26.47
C TYR A 395 -19.60 -1.73 -25.32
N ILE A 396 -19.50 -3.06 -25.42
CA ILE A 396 -20.14 -4.00 -24.52
C ILE A 396 -19.10 -4.83 -23.80
N ASP A 397 -19.11 -4.79 -22.47
CA ASP A 397 -18.40 -5.77 -21.63
C ASP A 397 -19.38 -6.69 -20.90
N ILE A 398 -18.87 -7.83 -20.44
CA ILE A 398 -19.60 -8.72 -19.53
C ILE A 398 -18.94 -8.80 -18.15
N ALA A 399 -19.75 -9.03 -17.12
CA ALA A 399 -19.26 -9.19 -15.75
C ALA A 399 -18.80 -10.64 -15.48
N GLY A 400 -17.51 -10.82 -15.20
CA GLY A 400 -16.88 -12.10 -14.89
C GLY A 400 -16.12 -12.72 -16.06
N LYS A 401 -15.48 -13.86 -15.79
CA LYS A 401 -14.86 -14.69 -16.84
C LYS A 401 -15.89 -15.71 -17.30
N HIS A 402 -16.34 -15.60 -18.55
CA HIS A 402 -17.33 -16.51 -19.13
C HIS A 402 -16.64 -17.55 -20.03
N PRO A 403 -16.98 -18.84 -19.95
CA PRO A 403 -16.40 -19.88 -20.81
C PRO A 403 -16.57 -19.59 -22.31
N ASP A 404 -17.75 -19.10 -22.71
CA ASP A 404 -18.10 -18.83 -24.11
C ASP A 404 -17.69 -17.43 -24.60
N PHE A 405 -16.76 -16.74 -23.92
CA PHE A 405 -16.39 -15.37 -24.26
C PHE A 405 -15.91 -15.22 -25.71
N GLU A 406 -15.15 -16.18 -26.25
CA GLU A 406 -14.69 -16.15 -27.65
C GLU A 406 -15.86 -16.12 -28.65
N ASN A 407 -16.95 -16.85 -28.35
CA ASN A 407 -18.15 -16.82 -29.17
C ASN A 407 -18.88 -15.47 -29.03
N PHE A 408 -18.90 -14.90 -27.83
CA PHE A 408 -19.53 -13.59 -27.58
C PHE A 408 -18.84 -12.45 -28.33
N GLN A 409 -17.55 -12.54 -28.59
CA GLN A 409 -16.83 -11.55 -29.41
C GLN A 409 -17.38 -11.48 -30.83
N SER A 410 -17.77 -12.63 -31.42
CA SER A 410 -18.41 -12.66 -32.74
C SER A 410 -19.79 -11.98 -32.76
N LYS A 411 -20.40 -11.78 -31.59
CA LYS A 411 -21.70 -11.11 -31.41
C LYS A 411 -21.58 -9.65 -30.95
N GLY A 412 -20.36 -9.09 -30.94
CA GLY A 412 -20.13 -7.69 -30.62
C GLY A 412 -19.79 -7.39 -29.15
N VAL A 413 -19.51 -8.40 -28.32
CA VAL A 413 -18.93 -8.17 -26.98
C VAL A 413 -17.45 -7.82 -27.12
N ASN A 414 -17.02 -6.71 -26.54
CA ASN A 414 -15.68 -6.17 -26.66
C ASN A 414 -14.73 -6.71 -25.58
N GLY A 415 -15.22 -6.90 -24.35
CA GLY A 415 -14.36 -7.24 -23.23
C GLY A 415 -15.08 -7.79 -22.00
N THR A 416 -14.38 -7.80 -20.88
CA THR A 416 -14.89 -8.28 -19.59
C THR A 416 -14.46 -7.36 -18.45
N ILE A 417 -15.24 -7.38 -17.37
CA ILE A 417 -14.87 -6.85 -16.05
C ILE A 417 -14.82 -8.02 -15.07
N HIS A 418 -13.64 -8.36 -14.54
CA HIS A 418 -13.47 -9.51 -13.65
C HIS A 418 -12.45 -9.30 -12.52
N LEU A 419 -12.45 -10.20 -11.53
CA LEU A 419 -11.55 -10.12 -10.38
C LEU A 419 -10.08 -10.34 -10.80
N GLY A 420 -9.19 -9.47 -10.32
CA GLY A 420 -7.75 -9.53 -10.61
C GLY A 420 -7.33 -8.88 -11.93
N GLN A 421 -8.27 -8.34 -12.70
CA GLN A 421 -7.99 -7.50 -13.87
C GLN A 421 -7.36 -6.17 -13.43
N SER A 422 -6.42 -5.65 -14.21
CA SER A 422 -5.81 -4.34 -13.97
C SER A 422 -6.79 -3.23 -14.34
N LEU A 423 -7.11 -2.37 -13.37
CA LEU A 423 -7.98 -1.21 -13.59
C LEU A 423 -7.34 -0.17 -14.52
N LEU A 424 -6.01 -0.03 -14.47
CA LEU A 424 -5.29 0.90 -15.34
C LEU A 424 -5.29 0.43 -16.80
N GLU A 425 -5.11 -0.87 -17.03
CA GLU A 425 -5.19 -1.45 -18.38
C GLU A 425 -6.62 -1.32 -18.91
N LYS A 426 -7.63 -1.67 -18.09
CA LYS A 426 -9.04 -1.56 -18.49
C LYS A 426 -9.47 -0.13 -18.75
N GLY A 427 -9.08 0.81 -17.88
CA GLY A 427 -9.39 2.22 -18.08
C GLY A 427 -8.76 2.78 -19.34
N THR A 428 -7.47 2.49 -19.60
CA THR A 428 -6.77 2.92 -20.81
C THR A 428 -7.41 2.33 -22.08
N GLU A 429 -7.83 1.07 -22.03
CA GLU A 429 -8.61 0.43 -23.10
C GLU A 429 -9.93 1.17 -23.37
N LEU A 430 -10.67 1.53 -22.32
CA LEU A 430 -11.92 2.28 -22.44
C LEU A 430 -11.70 3.70 -22.98
N CYS A 431 -10.69 4.42 -22.48
CA CYS A 431 -10.29 5.72 -23.02
C CYS A 431 -10.07 5.66 -24.53
N SER A 432 -9.22 4.72 -24.96
CA SER A 432 -8.79 4.61 -26.36
C SER A 432 -9.95 4.26 -27.31
N ASN A 433 -10.89 3.42 -26.86
CA ASN A 433 -11.97 2.94 -27.72
C ASN A 433 -13.22 3.82 -27.69
N LEU A 434 -13.48 4.53 -26.60
CA LEU A 434 -14.69 5.35 -26.43
C LEU A 434 -14.46 6.81 -26.85
N LEU A 435 -13.32 7.41 -26.50
CA LEU A 435 -13.03 8.81 -26.85
C LEU A 435 -12.69 8.96 -28.34
N ALA A 436 -11.96 8.00 -28.92
CA ALA A 436 -11.65 8.02 -30.35
C ALA A 436 -12.89 7.92 -31.26
N LYS A 437 -14.03 7.43 -30.73
CA LYS A 437 -15.30 7.41 -31.45
C LYS A 437 -16.06 8.73 -31.39
N GLU A 438 -15.84 9.56 -30.36
CA GLU A 438 -16.46 10.89 -30.26
C GLU A 438 -15.75 11.91 -31.17
N ASP A 439 -14.44 11.81 -31.39
CA ASP A 439 -13.70 12.69 -32.31
C ASP A 439 -13.96 12.38 -33.80
N ALA A 440 -14.53 11.21 -34.12
CA ALA A 440 -14.80 10.75 -35.48
C ALA A 440 -16.26 10.94 -35.93
N GLN A 441 -17.14 11.43 -35.05
CA GLN A 441 -18.53 11.81 -35.32
C GLN A 441 -18.68 13.33 -35.32
#